data_AF-A0AAJ0HF58-F1
#
_entry.id   AF-A0AAJ0HF58-F1
#
_cell.length_a   1.000
_cell.length_b   1.000
_cell.length_c   1.000
_cell.angle_alpha   90.00
_cell.angle_beta   90.00
_cell.angle_gamma   90.00
#
_symmetry.space_group_name_H-M   'P 1'
#
loop_
_entity.id
_entity.type
_entity.pdbx_description
1 polymer ?
#
loop_
_entity_poly.entity_id
_entity_poly.type
_entity_poly.pdbx_seq_one_letter_code
_entity_poly.pdbx_strand_id
1 'polypeptide(L)'
;MKLLITTLASLFGALAFAESCSYKSDDYGTLKGTCRTPKLCDTLAGYLQKDLCSGGSNNVCCIQKSCSAPKGITGFCTSIKNCDSIGYANRVKNRCPGGNDVQCCYYDL
;
A
#
# COMPACT_ATOMS: atom_id res chain seq x y z
N MET A 1 -18.06 -9.70 50.33
CA MET A 1 -16.97 -8.74 50.01
C MET A 1 -16.71 -8.80 48.51
N LYS A 2 -17.22 -7.82 47.75
CA LYS A 2 -17.04 -7.74 46.31
C LYS A 2 -16.00 -6.64 46.08
N LEU A 3 -14.81 -7.07 45.67
CA LEU A 3 -13.61 -6.24 45.53
C LEU A 3 -13.88 -5.17 44.45
N LEU A 4 -13.80 -3.89 44.83
CA LEU A 4 -13.75 -2.78 43.88
C LEU A 4 -12.42 -2.89 43.12
N ILE A 5 -12.49 -3.22 41.83
CA ILE A 5 -11.36 -3.04 40.93
C ILE A 5 -11.51 -1.65 40.33
N THR A 6 -10.80 -0.70 40.94
CA THR A 6 -10.56 0.65 40.43
C THR A 6 -9.80 0.51 39.10
N THR A 7 -10.50 0.56 37.97
CA THR A 7 -9.84 0.63 36.66
C THR A 7 -9.18 1.99 36.54
N LEU A 8 -7.86 2.01 36.71
CA LEU A 8 -7.02 3.11 36.29
C LEU A 8 -7.29 3.38 34.81
N ALA A 9 -7.94 4.51 34.52
CA ALA A 9 -7.97 5.10 33.20
C ALA A 9 -6.52 5.46 32.83
N SER A 10 -5.84 4.50 32.21
CA SER A 10 -4.52 4.70 31.65
C SER A 10 -4.69 5.67 30.47
N LEU A 11 -4.13 6.88 30.62
CA LEU A 11 -3.83 7.77 29.52
C LEU A 11 -2.82 7.07 28.59
N PHE A 12 -3.29 6.11 27.80
CA PHE A 12 -2.60 5.77 26.57
C PHE A 12 -2.93 6.87 25.58
N GLY A 13 -2.03 7.85 25.46
CA GLY A 13 -2.02 8.72 24.29
C GLY A 13 -2.14 7.82 23.07
N ALA A 14 -3.15 8.09 22.24
CA ALA A 14 -3.45 7.29 21.07
C ALA A 14 -2.27 7.34 20.09
N LEU A 15 -1.30 6.45 20.27
CA LEU A 15 -0.44 6.01 19.20
C LEU A 15 -1.40 5.36 18.21
N ALA A 16 -1.83 6.13 17.22
CA ALA A 16 -2.57 5.61 16.07
C ALA A 16 -1.61 4.68 15.34
N PHE A 17 -1.56 3.42 15.75
CA PHE A 17 -0.86 2.38 15.02
C PHE A 17 -1.54 2.30 13.66
N ALA A 18 -0.79 2.60 12.58
CA ALA A 18 -1.32 2.48 11.24
C ALA A 18 -1.76 1.02 11.03
N GLU A 19 -3.05 0.81 10.74
CA GLU A 19 -3.63 -0.52 10.54
C GLU A 19 -2.86 -1.21 9.40
N SER A 20 -2.40 -2.44 9.64
CA SER A 20 -1.70 -3.23 8.63
C SER A 20 -2.69 -4.09 7.85
N CYS A 21 -2.39 -4.35 6.59
CA CYS A 21 -3.20 -5.19 5.71
C CYS A 21 -2.34 -6.23 4.99
N SER A 22 -2.98 -7.28 4.45
CA SER A 22 -2.31 -8.33 3.68
C SER A 22 -3.12 -8.66 2.42
N TYR A 23 -2.44 -8.73 1.28
CA TYR A 23 -3.02 -9.09 -0.01
C TYR A 23 -2.37 -10.36 -0.53
N LYS A 24 -3.19 -11.36 -0.90
CA LYS A 24 -2.70 -12.61 -1.48
C LYS A 24 -2.72 -12.49 -2.99
N SER A 25 -1.54 -12.56 -3.60
CA SER A 25 -1.34 -12.59 -5.05
C SER A 25 -0.89 -13.99 -5.47
N ASP A 26 -1.39 -14.46 -6.61
CA ASP A 26 -1.03 -15.77 -7.15
C ASP A 26 0.46 -15.82 -7.57
N ASP A 27 0.95 -14.76 -8.21
CA ASP A 27 2.33 -14.70 -8.73
C ASP A 27 3.35 -14.14 -7.73
N TYR A 28 2.89 -13.38 -6.74
CA TYR A 28 3.76 -12.62 -5.83
C TYR A 28 3.62 -13.02 -4.35
N GLY A 29 2.83 -14.04 -4.05
CA GLY A 29 2.58 -14.50 -2.69
C GLY A 29 1.82 -13.49 -1.84
N THR A 30 2.02 -13.55 -0.52
CA THR A 30 1.37 -12.64 0.42
C THR A 30 2.17 -11.34 0.54
N LEU A 31 1.56 -10.24 0.11
CA LEU A 31 2.12 -8.90 0.18
C LEU A 31 1.57 -8.16 1.38
N LYS A 32 2.44 -7.46 2.08
CA LYS A 32 2.08 -6.62 3.23
C LYS A 32 1.86 -5.18 2.78
N GLY A 33 0.90 -4.53 3.40
CA GLY A 33 0.60 -3.13 3.17
C GLY A 33 0.20 -2.41 4.44
N THR A 34 -0.06 -1.12 4.31
CA THR A 34 -0.58 -0.27 5.37
C THR A 34 -1.87 0.38 4.91
N CYS A 35 -2.91 0.29 5.73
CA CYS A 35 -4.18 0.96 5.53
C CYS A 35 -3.99 2.48 5.66
N ARG A 36 -4.40 3.18 4.61
CA ARG A 36 -4.33 4.64 4.52
C ARG A 36 -5.29 5.17 3.47
N THR A 37 -5.38 6.49 3.34
CA THR A 37 -6.18 7.11 2.28
C THR A 37 -5.59 6.82 0.89
N PRO A 38 -6.42 6.69 -0.16
CA PRO A 38 -5.96 6.52 -1.54
C PRO A 38 -4.91 7.57 -1.93
N LYS A 39 -5.21 8.84 -1.63
CA LYS A 39 -4.34 9.97 -1.94
C LYS A 39 -2.96 9.84 -1.29
N LEU A 40 -2.89 9.38 -0.04
CA LEU A 40 -1.60 9.18 0.62
C LEU A 40 -0.82 8.03 -0.03
N CYS A 41 -1.49 6.96 -0.45
CA CYS A 41 -0.83 5.86 -1.14
C CYS A 41 -0.21 6.29 -2.49
N ASP A 42 -0.92 7.14 -3.25
CA ASP A 42 -0.43 7.68 -4.52
C ASP A 42 0.92 8.41 -4.33
N THR A 43 1.04 9.25 -3.28
CA THR A 43 2.29 9.96 -2.97
C THR A 43 3.46 9.06 -2.58
N LEU A 44 3.20 7.80 -2.26
CA LEU A 44 4.19 6.81 -1.84
C LEU A 44 4.56 5.82 -2.93
N ALA A 45 4.15 6.09 -4.17
CA ALA A 45 4.30 5.20 -5.31
C ALA A 45 3.80 3.77 -5.03
N GLY A 46 2.75 3.65 -4.22
CA GLY A 46 2.09 2.38 -3.95
C GLY A 46 0.91 2.12 -4.90
N TYR A 47 0.28 0.97 -4.74
CA TYR A 47 -1.00 0.65 -5.37
C TYR A 47 -2.04 0.24 -4.33
N LEU A 48 -3.31 0.42 -4.69
CA LEU A 48 -4.44 0.24 -3.79
C LEU A 48 -4.98 -1.19 -3.89
N GLN A 49 -5.33 -1.77 -2.74
CA GLN A 49 -6.17 -2.95 -2.62
C GLN A 49 -7.36 -2.62 -1.71
N LYS A 50 -8.56 -2.76 -2.27
CA LYS A 50 -9.83 -2.43 -1.58
C LYS A 50 -10.21 -3.57 -0.62
N ASP A 51 -11.10 -3.26 0.33
CA ASP A 51 -11.74 -4.23 1.23
C ASP A 51 -10.79 -5.04 2.13
N LEU A 52 -9.56 -4.56 2.31
CA LEU A 52 -8.53 -5.16 3.18
C LEU A 52 -8.26 -4.35 4.46
N CYS A 53 -9.03 -3.27 4.67
CA CYS A 53 -8.85 -2.31 5.74
C CYS A 53 -10.20 -1.89 6.33
N SER A 54 -10.21 -1.58 7.62
CA SER A 54 -11.39 -1.14 8.34
C SER A 54 -11.77 0.31 7.96
N GLY A 55 -13.06 0.66 7.97
CA GLY A 55 -13.48 2.06 7.71
C GLY A 55 -13.81 2.40 6.25
N GLY A 56 -13.90 1.40 5.36
CA GLY A 56 -14.49 1.55 4.03
C GLY A 56 -13.59 2.26 2.99
N SER A 57 -14.19 2.83 1.95
CA SER A 57 -13.49 3.29 0.72
C SER A 57 -12.40 4.34 0.91
N ASN A 58 -12.35 5.03 2.06
CA ASN A 58 -11.36 6.05 2.37
C ASN A 58 -10.16 5.53 3.18
N ASN A 59 -10.19 4.26 3.59
CA ASN A 59 -9.07 3.58 4.22
C ASN A 59 -8.83 2.28 3.45
N VAL A 60 -7.84 2.29 2.56
CA VAL A 60 -7.55 1.19 1.64
C VAL A 60 -6.14 0.68 1.86
N CYS A 61 -5.91 -0.58 1.52
CA CYS A 61 -4.60 -1.19 1.70
C CYS A 61 -3.65 -0.63 0.66
N CYS A 62 -2.64 0.11 1.11
CA CYS A 62 -1.57 0.60 0.27
C CYS A 62 -0.39 -0.37 0.32
N ILE A 63 -0.04 -0.93 -0.84
CA ILE A 63 1.10 -1.83 -0.95
C ILE A 63 2.19 -1.13 -1.75
N GLN A 64 3.36 -1.00 -1.14
CA GLN A 64 4.57 -0.51 -1.80
C GLN A 64 5.40 -1.73 -2.21
N LYS A 65 5.59 -1.91 -3.51
CA LYS A 65 6.36 -3.03 -4.05
C LYS A 65 7.25 -2.54 -5.17
N SER A 66 8.53 -2.88 -5.10
CA SER A 66 9.45 -2.71 -6.22
C SER A 66 9.27 -3.82 -7.25
N CYS A 67 9.65 -3.50 -8.48
CA CYS A 67 9.55 -4.39 -9.63
C CYS A 67 10.81 -4.27 -10.48
N SER A 68 11.14 -5.34 -11.20
CA SER A 68 12.24 -5.33 -12.17
C SER A 68 11.71 -4.84 -13.53
N ALA A 69 12.36 -3.81 -14.04
CA ALA A 69 12.16 -3.24 -15.36
C ALA A 69 13.28 -3.73 -16.33
N PRO A 70 13.15 -3.49 -17.65
CA PRO A 70 14.19 -3.78 -18.63
C PRO A 70 15.57 -3.24 -18.22
N LYS A 71 16.63 -3.87 -18.74
CA LYS A 71 18.03 -3.53 -18.45
C LYS A 71 18.41 -3.65 -16.95
N GLY A 72 17.62 -4.36 -16.15
CA GLY A 72 17.88 -4.56 -14.72
C GLY A 72 17.51 -3.35 -13.85
N ILE A 73 16.80 -2.36 -14.40
CA ILE A 73 16.38 -1.18 -13.64
C ILE A 73 15.34 -1.58 -12.60
N THR A 74 15.39 -0.96 -11.42
CA THR A 74 14.34 -1.12 -10.40
C THR A 74 13.29 -0.03 -10.56
N GLY A 75 12.03 -0.44 -10.65
CA GLY A 75 10.86 0.44 -10.64
C GLY A 75 9.96 0.18 -9.43
N PHE A 76 8.82 0.87 -9.40
CA PHE A 76 7.79 0.70 -8.38
C PHE A 76 6.44 0.37 -9.01
N CYS A 77 5.69 -0.50 -8.32
CA CYS A 77 4.34 -0.86 -8.69
C CYS A 77 3.35 0.19 -8.22
N THR A 78 2.77 0.92 -9.17
CA THR A 78 1.73 1.91 -8.89
C THR A 78 0.74 2.00 -10.05
N SER A 79 -0.34 2.76 -9.88
CA SER A 79 -1.34 2.90 -10.93
C SER A 79 -0.77 3.63 -12.14
N ILE A 80 -1.23 3.30 -13.36
CA ILE A 80 -0.79 3.96 -14.60
C ILE A 80 -0.89 5.49 -14.47
N LYS A 81 -1.99 5.99 -13.92
CA LYS A 81 -2.22 7.42 -13.68
C LYS A 81 -1.19 8.01 -12.72
N ASN A 82 -0.85 7.29 -11.66
CA ASN A 82 0.12 7.77 -10.69
C ASN A 82 1.53 7.79 -11.28
N CYS A 83 1.88 6.83 -12.14
CA CYS A 83 3.17 6.84 -12.85
C CYS A 83 3.41 8.13 -13.62
N ASP A 84 2.38 8.59 -14.34
CA ASP A 84 2.42 9.85 -15.08
C ASP A 84 2.49 11.06 -14.12
N SER A 85 1.82 10.98 -12.97
CA SER A 85 1.73 12.08 -11.99
C SER A 85 3.03 12.32 -11.20
N ILE A 86 3.77 11.25 -10.88
CA ILE A 86 5.04 11.33 -10.16
C ILE A 86 6.25 11.45 -11.10
N GLY A 87 6.01 11.50 -12.41
CA GLY A 87 7.01 11.81 -13.42
C GLY A 87 7.85 10.62 -13.89
N TYR A 88 7.46 9.38 -13.64
CA TYR A 88 8.17 8.22 -14.21
C TYR A 88 8.13 8.27 -15.74
N ALA A 89 9.27 8.02 -16.40
CA ALA A 89 9.36 8.11 -17.85
C ALA A 89 8.80 6.87 -18.57
N ASN A 90 8.90 5.69 -17.93
CA ASN A 90 8.64 4.41 -18.58
C ASN A 90 7.73 3.50 -17.74
N ARG A 91 7.05 2.58 -18.43
CA ARG A 91 6.04 1.66 -17.85
C ARG A 91 6.17 0.25 -18.43
N VAL A 92 5.99 -0.76 -17.58
CA VAL A 92 6.02 -2.18 -17.97
C VAL A 92 4.82 -2.92 -17.37
N LYS A 93 4.04 -3.56 -18.24
CA LYS A 93 2.91 -4.42 -17.86
C LYS A 93 3.39 -5.76 -17.27
N ASN A 94 2.53 -6.44 -16.54
CA ASN A 94 2.76 -7.81 -16.02
C ASN A 94 4.03 -7.95 -15.16
N ARG A 95 4.43 -6.87 -14.48
CA ARG A 95 5.55 -6.83 -13.55
C ARG A 95 5.12 -6.49 -12.13
N CYS A 96 3.82 -6.29 -11.94
CA CYS A 96 3.23 -5.87 -10.69
C CYS A 96 1.97 -6.66 -10.37
N PRO A 97 1.73 -6.96 -9.08
CA PRO A 97 0.43 -7.35 -8.57
C PRO A 97 -0.58 -6.20 -8.74
N GLY A 98 -1.88 -6.52 -8.74
CA GLY A 98 -2.95 -5.51 -8.76
C GLY A 98 -3.64 -5.31 -10.11
N GLY A 99 -3.41 -6.21 -11.07
CA GLY A 99 -4.14 -6.23 -12.34
C GLY A 99 -3.66 -5.20 -13.36
N ASN A 100 -4.47 -4.97 -14.39
CA ASN A 100 -4.07 -4.21 -15.59
C ASN A 100 -3.76 -2.73 -15.33
N ASP A 101 -4.35 -2.15 -14.28
CA ASP A 101 -4.20 -0.74 -13.94
C ASP A 101 -2.95 -0.46 -13.11
N VAL A 102 -2.25 -1.50 -12.64
CA VAL A 102 -0.98 -1.38 -11.89
C VAL A 102 0.17 -1.85 -12.77
N GLN A 103 1.15 -0.98 -12.97
CA GLN A 103 2.31 -1.27 -13.81
C GLN A 103 3.59 -0.96 -13.07
N CYS A 104 4.69 -1.53 -13.56
CA CYS A 104 6.02 -1.22 -13.08
C CYS A 104 6.48 0.07 -13.73
N CYS A 105 6.71 1.10 -12.91
CA CYS A 105 7.05 2.44 -13.38
C CYS A 105 8.46 2.81 -12.92
N TYR A 106 9.25 3.35 -13.84
CA TYR A 106 10.69 3.54 -13.64
C TYR A 106 11.26 4.68 -14.48
N TYR A 107 12.48 5.09 -14.13
CA TYR A 107 13.30 6.02 -14.91
C TYR A 107 14.42 5.26 -15.63
N ASP A 108 14.65 5.57 -16.91
CA ASP A 108 15.83 5.15 -17.66
C ASP A 108 16.69 6.41 -17.82
N LEU A 109 17.89 6.42 -17.22
CA LEU A 109 18.83 7.54 -17.25
C LEU A 109 19.78 7.42 -18.44
#